data_AF-X1GJ88-F1
#
_entry.id   AF-X1GJ88-F1
#
_cell.length_a   1.000
_cell.length_b   1.000
_cell.length_c   1.000
_cell.angle_alpha   90.00
_cell.angle_beta   90.00
_cell.angle_gamma   90.00
#
_symmetry.space_group_name_H-M   'P 1'
#
loop_
_entity.id
_entity.type
_entity.pdbx_description
1 polymer ?
#
loop_
_entity_poly.entity_id
_entity_poly.type
_entity_poly.pdbx_seq_one_letter_code
_entity_poly.pdbx_strand_id
1 'polypeptide(L)'
;MDSPGKEGFTLIELLIVVAIIAILSSLAVVNFLQAAEKSKRATAKSFIAQLETAISMYKIDHNYYPPDNNGSASLREALSPAPGSYTDHDSKRKGPYMEFNDNQVN
;
A
#
# COMPACT_ATOMS: atom_id res chain seq x y z
N MET A 1 -49.41 7.11 37.47
CA MET A 1 -48.11 6.65 36.95
C MET A 1 -48.10 7.00 35.47
N ASP A 2 -47.57 8.17 35.13
CA ASP A 2 -47.41 8.57 33.73
C ASP A 2 -46.29 7.74 33.10
N SER A 3 -46.59 7.07 32.00
CA SER A 3 -45.59 6.35 31.22
C SER A 3 -44.85 7.37 30.36
N PRO A 4 -43.52 7.46 30.43
CA PRO A 4 -42.76 8.39 29.59
C PRO A 4 -43.03 8.03 28.12
N GLY A 5 -43.56 9.01 27.37
CA GLY A 5 -43.81 8.86 25.94
C GLY A 5 -42.50 8.54 25.22
N LYS A 6 -42.54 7.54 24.33
CA LYS A 6 -41.40 7.18 23.49
C LYS A 6 -41.18 8.30 22.47
N GLU A 7 -40.11 9.06 22.62
CA GLU A 7 -39.71 10.09 21.67
C GLU A 7 -39.31 9.44 20.34
N GLY A 8 -39.88 9.94 19.24
CA GLY A 8 -39.61 9.46 17.88
C GLY A 8 -38.52 10.31 17.20
N PHE A 9 -37.67 9.67 16.41
CA PHE A 9 -36.60 10.31 15.65
C PHE A 9 -37.16 11.25 14.58
N THR A 10 -36.64 12.48 14.48
CA THR A 10 -37.08 13.40 13.42
C THR A 10 -36.30 13.18 12.12
N LEU A 11 -36.96 13.41 10.98
CA LEU A 11 -36.27 13.33 9.67
C LEU A 11 -35.18 14.40 9.53
N ILE A 12 -35.35 15.55 10.16
CA ILE A 12 -34.38 16.64 10.10
C ILE A 12 -33.11 16.32 10.92
N GLU A 13 -33.23 15.62 12.04
CA GLU A 13 -32.07 15.10 12.78
C GLU A 13 -31.25 14.14 11.90
N LEU A 14 -31.90 13.24 11.18
CA LEU A 14 -31.19 12.34 10.25
C LEU A 14 -30.50 13.13 9.12
N LEU A 15 -31.20 14.14 8.58
CA LEU A 15 -30.76 14.90 7.42
C LEU A 15 -29.50 15.72 7.74
N ILE A 16 -29.46 16.38 8.89
CA ILE A 16 -28.29 17.14 9.34
C ILE A 16 -27.09 16.20 9.58
N VAL A 17 -27.33 15.00 10.15
CA VAL A 17 -26.27 14.02 10.41
C VAL A 17 -25.61 13.55 9.11
N VAL A 18 -26.40 13.14 8.10
CA VAL A 18 -25.82 12.69 6.82
C VAL A 18 -25.15 13.83 6.07
N ALA A 19 -25.64 15.07 6.20
CA ALA A 19 -25.00 16.24 5.61
C ALA A 19 -23.61 16.49 6.22
N ILE A 20 -23.48 16.43 7.54
CA ILE A 20 -22.18 16.58 8.22
C ILE A 20 -21.22 15.43 7.84
N ILE A 21 -21.71 14.18 7.82
CA ILE A 21 -20.90 13.02 7.42
C ILE A 21 -20.40 13.17 5.98
N ALA A 22 -21.22 13.65 5.05
CA ALA A 22 -20.83 13.86 3.66
C ALA A 22 -19.68 14.87 3.54
N ILE A 23 -19.76 16.00 4.26
CA ILE A 23 -18.70 17.02 4.29
C ILE A 23 -17.40 16.44 4.84
N LEU A 24 -17.45 15.80 6.01
CA LEU A 24 -16.26 15.21 6.63
C LEU A 24 -15.64 14.09 5.79
N SER A 25 -16.48 13.22 5.21
CA SER A 25 -16.05 12.11 4.35
C SER A 25 -15.31 12.62 3.11
N SER A 26 -15.80 13.69 2.47
CA SER A 26 -15.13 14.26 1.29
C SER A 26 -13.68 14.67 1.55
N LEU A 27 -13.41 15.32 2.69
CA LEU A 27 -12.07 15.74 3.09
C LEU A 27 -11.20 14.55 3.51
N ALA A 28 -11.80 13.56 4.17
CA ALA A 28 -11.12 12.34 4.60
C ALA A 28 -10.59 11.55 3.40
N VAL A 29 -11.38 11.42 2.32
CA VAL A 29 -10.96 10.65 1.13
C VAL A 29 -9.72 11.25 0.46
N VAL A 30 -9.69 12.57 0.24
CA VAL A 30 -8.54 13.23 -0.42
C VAL A 30 -7.27 13.09 0.44
N ASN A 31 -7.38 13.26 1.76
CA ASN A 31 -6.27 13.07 2.68
C ASN A 31 -5.82 11.60 2.74
N PHE A 32 -6.76 10.65 2.69
CA PHE A 32 -6.47 9.23 2.69
C PHE A 32 -5.68 8.81 1.45
N LEU A 33 -6.04 9.30 0.25
CA LEU A 33 -5.32 8.99 -0.98
C LEU A 33 -3.86 9.45 -0.92
N GLN A 34 -3.61 10.67 -0.46
CA GLN A 34 -2.25 11.19 -0.26
C GLN A 34 -1.46 10.38 0.78
N ALA A 35 -2.12 10.00 1.89
CA ALA A 35 -1.50 9.17 2.92
C ALA A 35 -1.15 7.77 2.38
N ALA A 36 -1.99 7.18 1.54
CA ALA A 36 -1.75 5.88 0.91
C ALA A 36 -0.53 5.92 -0.03
N GLU A 37 -0.41 6.94 -0.88
CA GLU A 37 0.76 7.12 -1.73
C GLU A 37 2.04 7.35 -0.93
N LYS A 38 1.97 8.19 0.10
CA LYS A 38 3.09 8.42 1.03
C LYS A 38 3.50 7.11 1.73
N SER A 39 2.54 6.29 2.14
CA SER A 39 2.78 4.98 2.73
C SER A 39 3.51 4.04 1.76
N LYS A 40 3.06 3.94 0.50
CA LYS A 40 3.75 3.13 -0.52
C LYS A 40 5.21 3.54 -0.68
N ARG A 41 5.49 4.85 -0.75
CA ARG A 41 6.87 5.37 -0.84
C ARG A 41 7.68 5.09 0.42
N ALA A 42 7.08 5.22 1.60
CA ALA A 42 7.73 4.91 2.87
C ALA A 42 8.08 3.42 2.99
N THR A 43 7.18 2.52 2.58
CA THR A 43 7.43 1.07 2.53
C THR A 43 8.58 0.74 1.59
N ALA A 44 8.58 1.28 0.37
CA ALA A 44 9.68 1.07 -0.58
C ALA A 44 11.02 1.56 -0.01
N LYS A 45 11.04 2.75 0.62
CA LYS A 45 12.25 3.28 1.27
C LYS A 45 12.74 2.39 2.41
N SER A 46 11.83 1.88 3.24
CA SER A 46 12.17 0.95 4.33
C SER A 46 12.74 -0.35 3.79
N PHE A 47 12.15 -0.88 2.71
CA PHE A 47 12.62 -2.11 2.08
C PHE A 47 14.05 -1.96 1.51
N ILE A 48 14.33 -0.84 0.84
CA ILE A 48 15.68 -0.54 0.35
C ILE A 48 16.69 -0.48 1.52
N ALA A 49 16.36 0.21 2.60
CA ALA A 49 17.24 0.30 3.77
C ALA A 49 17.51 -1.08 4.42
N GLN A 50 16.51 -1.97 4.42
CA GLN A 50 16.67 -3.36 4.88
C GLN A 50 17.63 -4.13 3.98
N LEU A 51 17.51 -3.99 2.65
CA LEU A 51 18.43 -4.61 1.70
C LEU A 51 19.86 -4.09 1.85
N GLU A 52 20.05 -2.77 1.97
CA GLU A 52 21.37 -2.17 2.21
C GLU A 52 22.03 -2.74 3.47
N THR A 53 21.25 -2.90 4.54
CA THR A 53 21.72 -3.49 5.79
C THR A 53 22.13 -4.95 5.59
N ALA A 54 21.29 -5.75 4.91
CA ALA A 54 21.58 -7.16 4.63
C ALA A 54 22.84 -7.34 3.76
N ILE A 55 22.99 -6.50 2.73
CA ILE A 55 24.18 -6.48 1.86
C ILE A 55 25.43 -6.11 2.66
N SER A 56 25.33 -5.11 3.54
CA SER A 56 26.43 -4.69 4.42
C SER A 56 26.87 -5.83 5.34
N MET A 57 25.91 -6.54 5.97
CA MET A 57 26.18 -7.72 6.78
C MET A 57 26.88 -8.82 5.98
N TYR A 58 26.37 -9.14 4.79
CA TYR A 58 27.01 -10.14 3.92
C TYR A 58 28.47 -9.78 3.63
N LYS A 59 28.75 -8.51 3.31
CA LYS A 59 30.11 -8.03 3.03
C LYS A 59 31.02 -8.16 4.24
N ILE A 60 30.51 -7.88 5.45
CA ILE A 60 31.28 -8.07 6.69
C ILE A 60 31.69 -9.53 6.85
N ASP A 61 30.77 -10.46 6.61
CA ASP A 61 31.01 -11.90 6.80
C ASP A 61 31.91 -12.50 5.72
N HIS A 62 31.75 -12.07 4.46
CA HIS A 62 32.38 -12.70 3.30
C HIS A 62 33.53 -11.88 2.69
N ASN A 63 33.77 -10.64 3.13
CA ASN A 63 34.74 -9.68 2.57
C ASN A 63 34.53 -9.25 1.10
N TYR A 64 33.42 -9.66 0.47
CA TYR A 64 33.00 -9.19 -0.84
C TYR A 64 31.48 -8.97 -0.87
N TYR A 65 30.99 -8.14 -1.79
CA TYR A 65 29.55 -7.93 -1.96
C TYR A 65 28.86 -9.20 -2.47
N PRO A 66 27.58 -9.43 -2.16
CA PRO A 66 26.84 -10.57 -2.70
C PRO A 66 27.03 -10.67 -4.22
N PRO A 67 27.38 -11.86 -4.75
CA PRO A 67 27.63 -12.01 -6.18
C PRO A 67 26.34 -11.73 -6.94
N ASP A 68 26.39 -10.74 -7.83
CA ASP A 68 25.29 -10.41 -8.71
C ASP A 68 25.31 -11.33 -9.94
N ASN A 69 25.07 -12.63 -9.74
CA ASN A 69 25.12 -13.59 -10.84
C ASN A 69 23.94 -13.42 -11.83
N ASN A 70 22.88 -12.71 -11.43
CA ASN A 70 21.64 -12.57 -12.21
C ASN A 70 21.01 -11.16 -12.18
N GLY A 71 21.66 -10.14 -11.64
CA GLY A 71 21.12 -8.77 -11.64
C GLY A 71 19.82 -8.63 -10.86
N SER A 72 19.01 -7.67 -11.33
CA SER A 72 17.62 -7.49 -10.98
C SER A 72 16.72 -8.71 -11.24
N ALA A 73 17.19 -9.74 -11.95
CA ALA A 73 16.45 -10.98 -12.14
C ALA A 73 16.41 -11.83 -10.85
N SER A 74 17.47 -11.82 -10.04
CA SER A 74 17.49 -12.53 -8.75
C SER A 74 16.51 -11.90 -7.73
N LEU A 75 16.43 -10.58 -7.71
CA LEU A 75 15.46 -9.84 -6.89
C LEU A 75 14.03 -10.04 -7.39
N ARG A 76 13.80 -10.02 -8.71
CA ARG A 76 12.49 -10.34 -9.29
C ARG A 76 12.02 -11.75 -8.91
N GLU A 77 12.94 -12.70 -8.85
CA GLU A 77 12.64 -14.08 -8.46
C GLU A 77 12.42 -14.21 -6.94
N ALA A 78 13.20 -13.52 -6.11
CA ALA A 78 12.99 -13.52 -4.67
C ALA A 78 11.68 -12.82 -4.24
N LEU A 79 11.21 -11.86 -5.04
CA LEU A 79 9.91 -11.20 -4.87
C LEU A 79 8.79 -11.84 -5.70
N SER A 80 9.07 -12.84 -6.55
CA SER A 80 8.02 -13.56 -7.27
C SER A 80 7.38 -14.59 -6.33
N PRO A 81 6.07 -14.88 -6.48
CA PRO A 81 5.41 -15.89 -5.66
C PRO A 81 6.05 -17.27 -5.92
N ALA A 82 6.26 -18.05 -4.86
CA ALA A 82 6.91 -19.36 -4.93
C ALA A 82 6.34 -20.26 -6.06
N PRO A 83 7.20 -21.05 -6.74
CA PRO A 83 6.78 -21.90 -7.85
C PRO A 83 5.80 -22.96 -7.35
N GLY A 84 4.54 -22.81 -7.75
CA GLY A 84 3.40 -23.60 -7.27
C GLY A 84 2.11 -22.79 -7.11
N SER A 85 2.21 -21.45 -7.05
CA SER A 85 1.06 -20.55 -6.92
C SER A 85 0.71 -19.78 -8.20
N TYR A 86 1.05 -20.34 -9.37
CA TYR A 86 0.65 -19.77 -10.67
C TYR A 86 -0.62 -20.46 -11.18
N THR A 87 -1.78 -20.04 -10.65
CA THR A 87 -2.98 -20.08 -11.50
C THR A 87 -2.78 -19.01 -12.56
N ASP A 88 -2.57 -19.45 -13.79
CA ASP A 88 -2.56 -18.67 -15.02
C ASP A 88 -3.79 -17.77 -15.11
N HIS A 89 -3.74 -16.57 -14.56
CA HIS A 89 -4.85 -15.63 -14.66
C HIS A 89 -4.46 -14.18 -14.93
N ASP A 90 -3.19 -13.78 -14.94
CA ASP A 90 -2.91 -12.40 -15.33
C ASP A 90 -1.44 -12.09 -15.65
N SER A 91 -1.05 -12.32 -16.90
CA SER A 91 0.23 -11.83 -17.45
C SER A 91 0.36 -10.30 -17.44
N LYS A 92 -0.69 -9.55 -17.02
CA LYS A 92 -0.69 -8.09 -16.85
C LYS A 92 -0.70 -7.65 -15.39
N ARG A 93 -0.59 -8.54 -14.40
CA ARG A 93 -0.43 -8.13 -12.99
C ARG A 93 0.92 -7.50 -12.74
N LYS A 94 0.98 -6.20 -12.97
CA LYS A 94 1.99 -5.31 -12.40
C LYS A 94 1.81 -5.40 -10.89
N GLY A 95 2.83 -5.84 -10.17
CA GLY A 95 2.80 -5.89 -8.70
C GLY A 95 2.44 -4.51 -8.11
N PRO A 96 2.13 -4.41 -6.81
CA PRO A 96 1.60 -3.19 -6.18
C PRO A 96 2.46 -1.93 -6.34
N TYR A 97 3.68 -2.09 -6.86
CA TYR A 97 4.72 -1.07 -7.04
C TYR A 97 5.30 -1.03 -8.48
N MET A 98 4.80 -1.84 -9.42
CA MET A 98 5.33 -1.97 -10.79
C MET A 98 4.47 -1.25 -11.84
N GLU A 99 3.82 -0.15 -11.47
CA GLU A 99 3.05 0.67 -12.39
C GLU A 99 3.91 1.83 -12.89
N PHE A 100 4.85 1.52 -13.79
CA PHE A 100 5.57 2.56 -14.52
C PHE A 100 4.61 3.13 -15.56
N ASN A 101 4.32 4.43 -15.43
CA ASN A 101 3.68 5.20 -16.48
C ASN A 101 4.72 5.43 -17.57
N ASP A 102 4.48 4.91 -18.78
CA ASP A 102 5.41 5.01 -19.92
C ASP A 102 5.75 6.49 -20.28
N ASN A 103 4.98 7.45 -19.75
CA ASN A 103 5.22 8.89 -19.93
C ASN A 103 6.09 9.54 -18.82
N GLN A 104 6.75 8.77 -17.95
CA GLN A 104 7.62 9.28 -16.88
C GLN A 104 9.11 8.94 -17.11
N VAL A 105 9.45 8.38 -18.27
CA VAL A 105 10.82 8.13 -18.72
C VAL A 105 11.14 9.02 -19.94
N ASN A 106 11.38 10.30 -19.67
CA ASN A 106 12.17 11.18 -20.53
C ASN A 106 12.87 12.23 -19.68
#